data_AF-A0A955M1G8-F1
#
_entry.id   AF-A0A955M1G8-F1
#
_cell.length_a   1.000
_cell.length_b   1.000
_cell.length_c   1.000
_cell.angle_alpha   90.00
_cell.angle_beta   90.00
_cell.angle_gamma   90.00
#
_symmetry.space_group_name_H-M   'P 1'
#
loop_
_entity.id
_entity.type
_entity.pdbx_description
1 polymer ?
#
loop_
_entity_poly.entity_id
_entity_poly.type
_entity_poly.pdbx_seq_one_letter_code
_entity_poly.pdbx_strand_id
1 'polypeptide(L)'
;MTLYVSPKSMVTLPPAGALVPVTEVYNPTVVRGINIDPVNPLLFDFLVERGDPALNEEHFKEEATKLINYFLVSLTIPEDQMWVNLSPYESNRIIPQDFGRTEMGRELLALDYMLKQLSSSLMHPDKDLGV
;
A
#
# COMPACT_ATOMS: atom_id res chain seq x y z
N MET A 1 -3.50 13.82 23.14
CA MET A 1 -4.19 14.34 21.94
C MET A 1 -4.49 13.14 21.06
N THR A 2 -5.69 12.58 21.19
CA THR A 2 -6.04 11.28 20.60
C THR A 2 -6.50 11.51 19.16
N LEU A 3 -5.77 10.98 18.18
CA LEU A 3 -6.20 10.99 16.78
C LEU A 3 -6.90 9.66 16.49
N TYR A 4 -8.22 9.69 16.49
CA TYR A 4 -9.03 8.68 15.82
C TYR A 4 -9.18 9.08 14.35
N VAL A 5 -8.71 8.25 13.44
CA VAL A 5 -9.07 8.32 12.03
C VAL A 5 -9.92 7.10 11.72
N SER A 6 -11.21 7.33 11.50
CA SER A 6 -12.16 6.32 10.99
C SER A 6 -11.91 6.02 9.51
N PRO A 7 -12.28 4.83 9.03
CA PRO A 7 -11.79 4.25 7.80
C PRO A 7 -12.58 4.77 6.59
N LYS A 8 -11.92 5.61 5.82
CA LYS A 8 -12.03 5.62 4.36
C LYS A 8 -10.59 5.82 3.90
N SER A 9 -10.05 4.82 3.21
CA SER A 9 -8.72 4.79 2.61
C SER A 9 -8.57 5.87 1.53
N MET A 10 -8.65 7.14 1.92
CA MET A 10 -7.94 8.20 1.23
C MET A 10 -6.61 8.29 1.95
N VAL A 11 -5.56 7.74 1.33
CA VAL A 11 -4.19 8.11 1.67
C VAL A 11 -4.15 9.64 1.58
N THR A 12 -4.09 10.33 2.72
CA THR A 12 -3.87 11.78 2.72
C THR A 12 -2.43 11.99 2.30
N LEU A 13 -2.22 12.18 1.00
CA LEU A 13 -0.90 12.43 0.45
C LEU A 13 -0.42 13.81 0.87
N PRO A 14 0.84 13.96 1.32
CA PRO A 14 1.41 15.26 1.61
C PRO A 14 1.49 16.07 0.31
N PRO A 15 1.41 17.42 0.38
CA PRO A 15 1.60 18.25 -0.81
C PRO A 15 3.01 18.07 -1.38
N ALA A 16 3.16 18.27 -2.70
CA ALA A 16 4.44 18.09 -3.39
C ALA A 16 5.52 18.99 -2.77
N GLY A 17 6.71 18.42 -2.53
CA GLY A 17 7.82 19.13 -1.87
C GLY A 17 7.72 19.23 -0.34
N ALA A 18 6.65 18.78 0.29
CA ALA A 18 6.62 18.67 1.75
C ALA A 18 7.63 17.63 2.26
N LEU A 19 8.31 17.97 3.36
CA LEU A 19 9.22 17.05 4.04
C LEU A 19 8.44 15.94 4.76
N VAL A 20 8.80 14.70 4.48
CA VAL A 20 8.22 13.49 5.06
C VAL A 20 9.21 12.92 6.08
N PRO A 21 8.81 12.72 7.35
CA PRO A 21 9.65 12.09 8.35
C PRO A 21 9.75 10.57 8.12
N VAL A 22 10.83 9.97 8.61
CA VAL A 22 10.90 8.51 8.74
C VAL A 22 9.94 8.04 9.83
N THR A 23 9.28 6.91 9.61
CA THR A 23 8.47 6.25 10.63
C THR A 23 9.34 5.39 11.54
N GLU A 24 8.83 5.06 12.72
CA GLU A 24 9.40 3.98 13.52
C GLU A 24 9.30 2.66 12.77
N VAL A 25 10.21 1.74 13.09
CA VAL A 25 10.17 0.37 12.56
C VAL A 25 9.00 -0.36 13.21
N TYR A 26 8.20 -1.05 12.41
CA TYR A 26 7.11 -1.90 12.88
C TYR A 26 6.90 -3.09 11.94
N ASN A 27 6.31 -4.16 12.47
CA ASN A 27 5.88 -5.33 11.73
C ASN A 27 4.43 -5.13 11.24
N PRO A 28 4.17 -5.03 9.93
CA PRO A 28 2.81 -4.83 9.43
C PRO A 28 1.96 -6.11 9.52
N THR A 29 0.65 -5.95 9.27
CA THR A 29 -0.23 -7.08 8.98
C THR A 29 0.24 -7.81 7.71
N VAL A 30 0.32 -9.14 7.73
CA VAL A 30 0.80 -9.94 6.59
C VAL A 30 -0.10 -11.14 6.35
N VAL A 31 -0.46 -11.38 5.09
CA VAL A 31 -1.07 -12.65 4.66
C VAL A 31 0.03 -13.71 4.57
N ARG A 32 -0.04 -14.73 5.43
CA ARG A 32 0.97 -15.79 5.57
C ARG A 32 0.71 -17.00 4.70
N GLY A 33 -0.54 -17.25 4.36
CA GLY A 33 -0.92 -18.42 3.58
C GLY A 33 -2.41 -18.52 3.31
N ILE A 34 -2.75 -19.54 2.54
CA ILE A 34 -4.10 -19.86 2.12
C ILE A 34 -4.33 -21.33 2.41
N ASN A 35 -5.44 -21.65 3.04
CA ASN A 35 -5.93 -23.01 3.18
C ASN A 35 -7.06 -23.22 2.17
N ILE A 36 -6.94 -24.22 1.31
CA ILE A 36 -7.93 -24.49 0.25
C ILE A 36 -8.72 -25.73 0.65
N ASP A 37 -10.05 -25.64 0.60
CA ASP A 37 -10.89 -26.80 0.85
C ASP A 37 -10.71 -27.86 -0.26
N PRO A 38 -10.42 -29.12 0.09
CA PRO A 38 -10.11 -30.16 -0.90
C PRO A 38 -11.32 -30.63 -1.71
N VAL A 39 -12.54 -30.34 -1.24
CA VAL A 39 -13.80 -30.73 -1.89
C VAL A 39 -14.37 -29.57 -2.72
N ASN A 40 -14.26 -28.34 -2.22
CA ASN A 40 -14.67 -27.12 -2.93
C ASN A 40 -13.52 -26.11 -3.03
N PRO A 41 -12.72 -26.13 -4.12
CA PRO A 41 -11.54 -25.27 -4.26
C PRO A 41 -11.82 -23.75 -4.27
N LEU A 42 -13.08 -23.33 -4.47
CA LEU A 42 -13.49 -21.93 -4.38
C LEU A 42 -13.78 -21.49 -2.94
N LEU A 43 -13.76 -22.43 -1.99
CA LEU A 43 -13.82 -22.17 -0.56
C LEU A 43 -12.39 -22.24 0.00
N PHE A 44 -11.91 -21.10 0.47
CA PHE A 44 -10.57 -20.97 1.03
C PHE A 44 -10.54 -19.98 2.18
N ASP A 45 -9.63 -20.24 3.11
CA ASP A 45 -9.36 -19.38 4.25
C ASP A 45 -7.98 -18.73 4.10
N PHE A 46 -7.84 -17.50 4.58
CA PHE A 46 -6.55 -16.82 4.65
C PHE A 46 -6.01 -16.83 6.08
N LEU A 47 -4.74 -17.18 6.21
CA LEU A 47 -3.98 -17.05 7.45
C LEU A 47 -3.34 -15.66 7.46
N VAL A 48 -3.82 -14.77 8.32
CA VAL A 48 -3.34 -13.39 8.41
C VAL A 48 -2.69 -13.14 9.77
N GLU A 49 -1.43 -12.74 9.74
CA GLU A 49 -0.68 -12.31 10.91
C GLU A 49 -0.92 -10.81 11.16
N ARG A 50 -1.18 -10.43 12.41
CA ARG A 50 -1.54 -9.04 12.77
C ARG A 50 -0.35 -8.07 12.81
N GLY A 51 0.83 -8.54 13.16
CA GLY A 51 1.99 -7.68 13.40
C GLY A 51 1.84 -6.77 14.64
N ASP A 52 2.62 -5.70 14.68
CA ASP A 52 2.72 -4.72 15.78
C ASP A 52 1.55 -3.74 15.91
N PRO A 53 0.82 -3.34 14.84
CA PRO A 53 -0.26 -2.38 14.95
C PRO A 53 -1.29 -2.81 15.99
N ALA A 54 -1.56 -1.94 16.95
CA ALA A 54 -2.65 -2.10 17.92
C ALA A 54 -4.02 -1.86 17.28
N LEU A 55 -4.29 -2.54 16.17
CA LEU A 55 -5.58 -2.51 15.50
C LEU A 55 -6.61 -3.22 16.38
N ASN A 56 -7.75 -2.56 16.58
CA ASN A 56 -8.92 -3.24 17.11
C ASN A 56 -9.40 -4.30 16.11
N GLU A 57 -10.35 -5.13 16.53
CA GLU A 57 -10.83 -6.25 15.70
C GLU A 57 -11.43 -5.80 14.37
N GLU A 58 -12.17 -4.68 14.37
CA GLU A 58 -12.78 -4.10 13.18
C GLU A 58 -11.73 -3.66 12.15
N HIS A 59 -10.80 -2.80 12.56
CA HIS A 59 -9.73 -2.31 11.67
C HIS A 59 -8.78 -3.42 11.23
N PHE A 60 -8.53 -4.43 12.08
CA PHE A 60 -7.76 -5.60 11.67
C PHE A 60 -8.46 -6.37 10.55
N LYS A 61 -9.78 -6.55 10.67
CA LYS A 61 -10.57 -7.23 9.64
C LYS A 61 -10.60 -6.45 8.33
N GLU A 62 -10.71 -5.13 8.39
CA GLU A 62 -10.61 -4.26 7.22
C GLU A 62 -9.25 -4.39 6.53
N GLU A 63 -8.16 -4.30 7.30
CA GLU A 63 -6.80 -4.44 6.75
C GLU A 63 -6.57 -5.83 6.14
N ALA A 64 -6.99 -6.89 6.84
CA ALA A 64 -6.91 -8.25 6.33
C ALA A 64 -7.71 -8.41 5.02
N THR A 65 -8.91 -7.85 4.96
CA THR A 65 -9.76 -7.89 3.75
C THR A 65 -9.10 -7.15 2.59
N LYS A 66 -8.48 -6.00 2.85
CA LYS A 66 -7.73 -5.24 1.85
C LYS A 66 -6.57 -6.06 1.27
N LEU A 67 -5.75 -6.69 2.12
CA LEU A 67 -4.64 -7.54 1.67
C LEU A 67 -5.12 -8.76 0.88
N ILE A 68 -6.24 -9.37 1.27
CA ILE A 68 -6.86 -10.46 0.52
C ILE A 68 -7.32 -9.96 -0.86
N ASN A 69 -7.95 -8.79 -0.94
CA ASN A 69 -8.34 -8.20 -2.21
C ASN A 69 -7.11 -7.93 -3.10
N TYR A 70 -5.98 -7.53 -2.53
CA TYR A 70 -4.73 -7.32 -3.29
C TYR A 70 -4.19 -8.61 -3.85
N PHE A 71 -4.25 -9.69 -3.08
CA PHE A 71 -3.92 -11.02 -3.57
C PHE A 71 -4.84 -11.44 -4.74
N LEU A 72 -6.15 -11.19 -4.66
CA LEU A 72 -7.07 -11.50 -5.76
C LEU A 72 -6.84 -10.61 -6.99
N VAL A 73 -6.50 -9.34 -6.80
CA VAL A 73 -6.08 -8.44 -7.88
C VAL A 73 -4.83 -8.98 -8.57
N SER A 74 -3.84 -9.49 -7.83
CA SER A 74 -2.62 -10.03 -8.44
C SER A 74 -2.86 -11.31 -9.25
N LEU A 75 -3.95 -12.03 -8.99
CA LEU A 75 -4.37 -13.17 -9.81
C LEU A 75 -5.14 -12.78 -11.08
N THR A 76 -5.66 -11.55 -11.16
CA THR A 76 -6.59 -11.13 -12.22
C THR A 76 -6.01 -10.06 -13.14
N ILE A 77 -4.95 -9.38 -12.73
CA ILE A 77 -4.21 -8.41 -13.54
C ILE A 77 -2.98 -9.09 -14.14
N PRO A 78 -2.70 -8.95 -15.45
CA PRO A 78 -1.46 -9.43 -16.03
C PRO A 78 -0.22 -8.82 -15.35
N GLU A 79 0.82 -9.63 -15.13
CA GLU A 79 2.04 -9.19 -14.45
C GLU A 79 2.71 -7.98 -15.12
N ASP A 80 2.72 -7.94 -16.46
CA ASP A 80 3.25 -6.84 -17.27
C ASP A 80 2.43 -5.54 -17.18
N GLN A 81 1.27 -5.58 -16.53
CA GLN A 81 0.42 -4.42 -16.23
C GLN A 81 0.49 -3.97 -14.77
N MET A 82 1.22 -4.67 -13.89
CA MET A 82 1.35 -4.28 -12.48
C MET A 82 2.47 -3.27 -12.25
N TRP A 83 2.34 -2.07 -12.82
CA TRP A 83 3.33 -1.01 -12.65
C TRP A 83 2.70 0.37 -12.51
N VAL A 84 3.47 1.29 -11.94
CA VAL A 84 3.15 2.72 -11.83
C VAL A 84 4.36 3.55 -12.23
N ASN A 85 4.11 4.80 -12.61
CA ASN A 85 5.14 5.72 -13.05
C ASN A 85 4.75 7.16 -12.73
N LEU A 86 5.64 7.87 -12.05
CA LEU A 86 5.53 9.31 -11.77
C LEU A 86 6.68 10.10 -12.39
N SER A 87 7.22 9.62 -13.52
CA SER A 87 8.18 10.36 -14.34
C SER A 87 7.57 11.67 -14.84
N PRO A 88 8.19 12.85 -14.59
CA PRO A 88 7.68 14.14 -15.04
C PRO A 88 7.50 14.27 -16.55
N TYR A 89 8.20 13.43 -17.32
CA TYR A 89 8.20 13.46 -18.79
C TYR A 89 7.20 12.49 -19.43
N GLU A 90 6.51 11.67 -18.62
CA GLU A 90 5.60 10.61 -19.09
C GLU A 90 4.19 10.78 -18.52
N SER A 91 3.62 11.99 -18.59
CA SER A 91 2.28 12.29 -18.05
C SER A 91 1.15 11.42 -18.62
N ASN A 92 1.33 10.85 -19.80
CA ASN A 92 0.35 9.96 -20.45
C ASN A 92 0.56 8.48 -20.11
N ARG A 93 1.57 8.14 -19.32
CA ARG A 93 1.94 6.76 -18.98
C ARG A 93 2.19 6.66 -17.47
N ILE A 94 1.12 6.83 -16.69
CA ILE A 94 1.15 6.85 -15.22
C ILE A 94 0.88 5.46 -14.64
N ILE A 95 -0.17 4.80 -15.11
CA ILE A 95 -0.63 3.50 -14.62
C ILE A 95 -1.50 2.84 -15.70
N PRO A 96 -1.43 1.52 -15.91
CA PRO A 96 -2.36 0.82 -16.80
C PRO A 96 -3.81 0.99 -16.35
N GLN A 97 -4.72 1.11 -17.31
CA GLN A 97 -6.12 1.49 -17.04
C GLN A 97 -6.80 0.52 -16.08
N ASP A 98 -6.70 -0.79 -16.31
CA ASP A 98 -7.37 -1.79 -15.48
C ASP A 98 -6.75 -1.88 -14.09
N PHE A 99 -5.42 -1.80 -14.00
CA PHE A 99 -4.73 -1.81 -12.71
C PHE A 99 -5.08 -0.56 -11.88
N GLY A 100 -5.17 0.63 -12.50
CA GLY A 100 -5.55 1.87 -11.82
C GLY A 100 -7.00 1.92 -11.31
N ARG A 101 -7.87 1.03 -11.80
CA ARG A 101 -9.23 0.85 -11.26
C ARG A 101 -9.24 0.03 -9.98
N THR A 102 -8.19 -0.73 -9.70
CA THR A 102 -8.05 -1.50 -8.46
C THR A 102 -7.58 -0.60 -7.31
N GLU A 103 -7.92 -0.97 -6.08
CA GLU A 103 -7.38 -0.29 -4.90
C GLU A 103 -5.86 -0.48 -4.79
N MET A 104 -5.37 -1.69 -5.09
CA MET A 104 -3.93 -2.02 -5.13
C MET A 104 -3.14 -1.09 -6.04
N GLY A 105 -3.62 -0.82 -7.26
CA GLY A 105 -2.92 0.05 -8.21
C GLY A 105 -2.90 1.52 -7.77
N ARG A 106 -4.00 2.01 -7.20
CA ARG A 106 -4.04 3.37 -6.64
C ARG A 106 -3.13 3.53 -5.42
N GLU A 107 -3.09 2.52 -4.55
CA GLU A 107 -2.16 2.53 -3.40
C GLU A 107 -0.70 2.40 -3.85
N LEU A 108 -0.39 1.56 -4.84
CA LEU A 108 0.97 1.48 -5.37
C LEU A 108 1.45 2.82 -5.94
N LEU A 109 0.57 3.54 -6.63
CA LEU A 109 0.87 4.89 -7.15
C LEU A 109 1.10 5.90 -6.00
N ALA A 110 0.28 5.83 -4.96
CA ALA A 110 0.46 6.63 -3.74
C ALA A 110 1.77 6.31 -3.02
N LEU A 111 2.16 5.03 -2.95
CA LEU A 111 3.42 4.58 -2.35
C LEU A 111 4.63 5.05 -3.17
N ASP A 112 4.56 5.01 -4.50
CA ASP A 112 5.62 5.56 -5.37
C ASP A 112 5.80 7.07 -5.14
N TYR A 113 4.71 7.81 -4.98
CA TYR A 113 4.75 9.23 -4.60
C TYR A 113 5.40 9.44 -3.23
N MET A 114 4.97 8.67 -2.21
CA MET A 114 5.51 8.75 -0.86
C MET A 114 7.01 8.44 -0.82
N LEU A 115 7.45 7.41 -1.56
CA LEU A 115 8.85 7.02 -1.66
C LEU A 115 9.70 8.16 -2.25
N LYS A 116 9.21 8.82 -3.30
CA LYS A 116 9.90 9.98 -3.90
C LYS A 116 9.99 11.16 -2.92
N GLN A 117 8.90 11.47 -2.23
CA GLN A 117 8.87 12.54 -1.22
C GLN A 117 9.82 12.25 -0.05
N LEU A 118 9.83 11.00 0.44
CA LEU A 118 10.74 10.56 1.49
C LEU A 118 12.20 10.66 1.02
N SER A 119 12.51 10.19 -0.18
CA SER A 119 13.87 10.27 -0.75
C SER A 119 14.36 11.71 -0.84
N SER A 120 13.53 12.62 -1.36
CA SER A 120 13.82 14.06 -1.40
C SER A 120 14.05 14.64 0.01
N SER A 121 13.25 14.22 0.99
CA SER A 121 13.36 14.68 2.38
C SER A 121 14.66 14.23 3.07
N LEU A 122 15.17 13.05 2.70
CA LEU A 122 16.43 12.51 3.21
C LEU A 122 17.65 13.15 2.55
N MET A 123 17.54 13.54 1.28
CA MET A 123 18.59 14.21 0.52
C MET A 123 18.59 15.74 0.70
N HIS A 124 17.72 16.29 1.54
CA HIS A 124 17.64 17.73 1.74
C HIS A 124 18.93 18.27 2.38
N PRO A 125 19.48 19.42 1.93
CA PRO A 125 20.77 19.94 2.40
C PRO A 125 20.84 20.18 3.92
N ASP A 126 19.70 20.44 4.55
CA ASP A 126 19.62 20.69 5.99
C ASP A 126 19.66 19.41 6.84
N LYS A 127 19.88 18.23 6.23
CA LYS A 127 19.98 16.92 6.91
C LYS A 127 21.41 16.38 6.81
N ASP A 128 21.83 15.61 7.81
CA ASP A 128 23.17 15.00 7.89
C ASP A 128 23.52 14.07 6.70
N LEU A 129 22.52 13.61 5.95
CA LEU A 129 22.67 12.80 4.73
C LEU A 129 22.56 13.60 3.42
N GLY A 130 22.40 14.92 3.50
CA GLY A 130 22.36 15.80 2.34
C GLY A 130 23.71 15.79 1.62
N VAL A 131 23.70 15.49 0.33
CA VAL A 131 24.85 15.67 -0.58
C VAL A 131 24.82 17.06 -1.20
#